data_AF-A0A1I0DZ29-F1
#
_entry.id   AF-A0A1I0DZ29-F1
#
_cell.length_a   1.000
_cell.length_b   1.000
_cell.length_c   1.000
_cell.angle_alpha   90.00
_cell.angle_beta   90.00
_cell.angle_gamma   90.00
#
_symmetry.space_group_name_H-M   'P 1'
#
loop_
_entity.id
_entity.type
_entity.pdbx_description
1 polymer ?
#
loop_
_entity_poly.entity_id
_entity_poly.type
_entity_poly.pdbx_seq_one_letter_code
_entity_poly.pdbx_strand_id
1 'polypeptide(L)'
;MVSYTKIHYFIALVSYPVIILHFIFTGYSEQEVISGIAFFTGMTFIYVVLVYLYSKGKLGRLIVLWGLVLFSTLSIVLIDINS
;
A
#
# COMPACT_ATOMS: atom_id res chain seq x y z
N MET A 1 7.04 22.37 12.05
CA MET A 1 5.86 21.90 11.28
C MET A 1 6.24 20.59 10.61
N VAL A 2 5.67 19.44 11.01
CA VAL A 2 6.02 18.14 10.42
C VAL A 2 5.35 18.04 9.05
N SER A 3 6.10 17.67 8.01
CA SER A 3 5.54 17.45 6.68
C SER A 3 4.74 16.14 6.66
N TYR A 4 3.49 16.17 6.19
CA TYR A 4 2.61 14.99 6.09
C TYR A 4 3.30 13.81 5.37
N THR A 5 4.08 14.08 4.34
CA THR A 5 4.88 13.07 3.62
C THR A 5 5.85 12.33 4.55
N LYS A 6 6.49 13.03 5.50
CA LYS A 6 7.41 12.41 6.47
C LYS A 6 6.66 11.49 7.44
N ILE A 7 5.44 11.85 7.84
CA ILE A 7 4.60 10.99 8.68
C ILE A 7 4.25 9.71 7.92
N HIS A 8 3.82 9.82 6.66
CA HIS A 8 3.47 8.65 5.85
C HIS A 8 4.65 7.69 5.63
N TYR A 9 5.86 8.20 5.42
CA TYR A 9 7.05 7.34 5.34
C TYR A 9 7.43 6.73 6.67
N PHE A 10 7.32 7.47 7.78
CA PHE A 10 7.56 6.92 9.11
C PHE A 10 6.58 5.80 9.44
N ILE A 11 5.29 5.99 9.12
CA ILE A 11 4.27 4.95 9.26
C ILE A 11 4.67 3.73 8.44
N ALA A 12 4.97 3.87 7.14
CA ALA A 12 5.38 2.73 6.31
C ALA A 12 6.60 1.99 6.87
N LEU A 13 7.61 2.75 7.35
CA LEU A 13 8.83 2.21 7.92
C LEU A 13 8.56 1.37 9.19
N VAL A 14 7.59 1.76 10.02
CA VAL A 14 7.26 1.05 11.26
C VAL A 14 6.23 -0.06 11.01
N SER A 15 5.21 0.19 10.20
CA SER A 15 4.13 -0.76 9.96
C SER A 15 4.61 -1.99 9.20
N TYR A 16 5.51 -1.82 8.23
CA TYR A 16 6.04 -2.94 7.46
C TYR A 16 6.70 -4.01 8.34
N PRO A 17 7.74 -3.72 9.16
CA PRO A 17 8.34 -4.73 10.01
C PRO A 17 7.36 -5.30 11.03
N VAL A 18 6.43 -4.51 11.56
CA VAL A 18 5.39 -5.01 12.49
C VAL A 18 4.51 -6.08 11.81
N ILE A 19 4.11 -5.87 10.56
CA ILE A 19 3.31 -6.83 9.79
C ILE A 19 4.14 -8.09 9.49
N ILE A 20 5.42 -7.95 9.11
CA ILE A 20 6.30 -9.10 8.88
C ILE A 20 6.46 -9.93 10.16
N LEU A 21 6.69 -9.29 11.31
CA LEU A 21 6.77 -9.97 12.60
C LEU A 21 5.45 -10.64 12.96
N HIS A 22 4.31 -10.00 12.67
CA HIS A 22 3.00 -10.62 12.85
C HIS A 22 2.91 -11.95 12.10
N PHE A 23 3.24 -11.99 10.80
CA PHE A 23 3.23 -13.23 10.02
C PHE A 23 4.15 -14.32 10.59
N ILE A 24 5.34 -13.93 11.06
CA ILE A 24 6.32 -14.88 11.60
C ILE A 24 5.86 -15.47 12.95
N PHE A 25 5.23 -14.68 13.82
CA PHE A 25 4.92 -15.09 15.20
C PHE A 25 3.53 -15.66 15.42
N THR A 26 2.60 -15.51 14.48
CA THR A 26 1.20 -15.98 14.65
C THR A 26 0.95 -17.42 14.19
N GLY A 27 2.01 -18.16 13.86
CA GLY A 27 1.90 -19.60 13.57
C GLY A 27 1.30 -19.93 12.21
N TYR A 28 1.36 -19.00 11.26
CA TYR A 28 1.01 -19.26 9.85
C TYR A 28 1.90 -20.35 9.25
N SER A 29 1.35 -21.09 8.29
CA SER A 29 2.14 -22.01 7.49
C SER A 29 3.19 -21.26 6.66
N GLU A 30 4.27 -21.95 6.28
CA GLU A 30 5.34 -21.35 5.47
C GLU A 30 4.81 -20.69 4.18
N GLN A 31 3.82 -21.32 3.53
CA GLN A 31 3.20 -20.83 2.30
C GLN A 31 2.39 -19.55 2.53
N GLU A 32 1.65 -19.48 3.64
CA GLU A 32 0.89 -18.28 4.04
C GLU A 32 1.83 -17.13 4.40
N VAL A 33 2.94 -17.42 5.09
CA VAL A 33 3.97 -16.42 5.41
C VAL A 33 4.59 -15.88 4.13
N ILE A 34 5.03 -16.73 3.21
CA ILE A 34 5.67 -16.30 1.95
C ILE A 34 4.70 -15.45 1.12
N SER A 35 3.46 -15.92 0.92
CA SER A 35 2.47 -15.20 0.13
C SER A 35 2.04 -13.88 0.79
N GLY A 36 1.85 -13.87 2.11
CA GLY A 36 1.51 -12.67 2.89
C GLY A 36 2.62 -11.63 2.85
N ILE A 37 3.88 -12.04 3.08
CA ILE A 37 5.05 -11.15 2.98
C ILE A 37 5.19 -10.59 1.57
N ALA A 38 5.07 -11.42 0.53
CA ALA A 38 5.17 -10.96 -0.86
C ALA A 38 4.09 -9.92 -1.19
N PHE A 39 2.84 -10.18 -0.80
CA PHE A 39 1.72 -9.27 -0.99
C PHE A 39 1.94 -7.94 -0.26
N PHE A 40 2.26 -7.98 1.03
CA PHE A 40 2.47 -6.75 1.83
C PHE A 40 3.68 -5.95 1.39
N THR A 41 4.74 -6.61 0.91
CA THR A 41 5.90 -5.93 0.31
C THR A 41 5.48 -5.15 -0.93
N GLY A 42 4.72 -5.78 -1.83
CA GLY A 42 4.18 -5.13 -3.03
C GLY A 42 3.29 -3.93 -2.69
N MET A 43 2.37 -4.10 -1.74
CA MET A 43 1.48 -3.02 -1.29
C MET A 43 2.24 -1.87 -0.63
N THR A 44 3.25 -2.16 0.19
CA THR A 44 4.10 -1.15 0.83
C THR A 44 4.87 -0.35 -0.22
N PHE A 45 5.43 -1.03 -1.23
CA PHE A 45 6.13 -0.37 -2.33
C PHE A 45 5.20 0.57 -3.12
N ILE A 46 4.01 0.08 -3.52
CA ILE A 46 3.00 0.90 -4.22
C ILE A 46 2.63 2.12 -3.37
N TYR A 47 2.36 1.93 -2.08
CA TYR A 47 2.03 3.01 -1.18
C TYR A 47 3.13 4.08 -1.09
N VAL A 48 4.39 3.68 -0.92
CA VAL A 48 5.54 4.61 -0.86
C VAL A 48 5.68 5.40 -2.17
N VAL A 49 5.49 4.75 -3.33
CA VAL A 49 5.49 5.42 -4.64
C VAL A 49 4.36 6.44 -4.76
N LEU A 50 3.15 6.11 -4.29
CA LEU A 50 2.02 7.06 -4.30
C LEU A 50 2.29 8.26 -3.40
N VAL A 51 2.84 8.04 -2.20
CA VAL A 51 3.22 9.12 -1.27
C VAL A 51 4.29 10.03 -1.90
N TYR A 52 5.27 9.43 -2.58
CA TYR A 52 6.31 10.17 -3.31
C TYR A 52 5.70 11.01 -4.44
N LEU A 53 4.89 10.41 -5.32
CA LEU A 53 4.25 11.12 -6.43
C LEU A 53 3.32 12.23 -5.93
N TYR A 54 2.55 11.98 -4.87
CA TYR A 54 1.66 12.98 -4.29
C TYR A 54 2.43 14.22 -3.78
N SER A 55 3.67 14.02 -3.32
CA SER A 55 4.55 15.09 -2.87
C SER A 55 5.21 15.88 -4.02
N LYS A 56 5.20 15.38 -5.27
CA LYS A 56 5.82 16.00 -6.45
C LYS A 56 4.94 17.05 -7.13
N GLY A 57 4.33 17.93 -6.33
CA GLY A 57 3.56 19.08 -6.82
C GLY A 57 2.18 18.73 -7.39
N LYS A 58 1.58 19.68 -8.11
CA LYS A 58 0.17 19.60 -8.57
C LYS A 58 -0.09 18.40 -9.49
N LEU A 59 0.82 18.13 -10.42
CA LEU A 59 0.66 17.07 -11.42
C LEU A 59 0.76 15.68 -10.78
N GLY A 60 1.74 15.45 -9.91
CA GLY A 60 1.88 14.18 -9.19
C GLY A 60 0.69 13.89 -8.27
N ARG A 61 0.19 14.91 -7.56
CA ARG A 61 -1.06 14.79 -6.79
C ARG A 61 -2.27 14.42 -7.64
N LEU A 62 -2.41 15.03 -8.82
CA LEU A 62 -3.52 14.76 -9.73
C LEU A 62 -3.46 13.32 -10.26
N ILE A 63 -2.27 12.83 -10.62
CA ILE A 63 -2.06 11.43 -11.03
C ILE A 63 -2.48 10.46 -9.92
N VAL A 64 -2.06 10.69 -8.69
CA VAL A 64 -2.39 9.81 -7.55
C VAL A 64 -3.90 9.79 -7.30
N LEU A 65 -4.56 10.94 -7.31
CA LEU A 65 -6.01 11.03 -7.10
C LEU A 65 -6.79 10.33 -8.21
N TRP A 66 -6.47 10.58 -9.47
CA TRP A 66 -7.12 9.89 -10.59
C TRP A 66 -6.82 8.40 -10.63
N GLY A 67 -5.60 8.00 -10.28
CA GLY A 67 -5.21 6.59 -10.15
C GLY A 67 -6.06 5.86 -9.10
N LEU A 68 -6.31 6.49 -7.95
CA LEU A 68 -7.18 5.93 -6.90
C LEU A 68 -8.65 5.83 -7.35
N VAL A 69 -9.16 6.84 -8.06
CA VAL A 69 -10.52 6.80 -8.63
C VAL A 69 -10.64 5.67 -9.66
N LEU A 70 -9.66 5.53 -10.54
CA LEU A 70 -9.64 4.47 -11.55
C LEU A 70 -9.52 3.08 -10.90
N PHE A 71 -8.63 2.91 -9.93
CA PHE A 71 -8.45 1.66 -9.21
C PHE A 71 -9.71 1.23 -8.46
N SER A 72 -10.37 2.15 -7.76
CA SER A 72 -11.62 1.88 -7.05
C SER A 72 -12.76 1.52 -8.01
N THR A 73 -12.87 2.23 -9.14
CA THR A 73 -13.88 1.93 -10.17
C THR A 73 -13.67 0.55 -10.77
N LEU A 74 -12.43 0.21 -11.14
CA LEU A 74 -12.09 -1.11 -11.67
C LEU A 74 -12.36 -2.22 -10.65
N SER A 75 -12.07 -1.97 -9.37
CA SER A 75 -12.34 -2.95 -8.30
C SER A 75 -13.84 -3.23 -8.17
N ILE A 76 -14.69 -2.20 -8.22
CA ILE A 76 -16.15 -2.37 -8.16
C ILE A 76 -16.65 -3.15 -9.38
N VAL A 77 -16.21 -2.78 -10.59
CA VAL A 77 -16.60 -3.47 -11.83
C VAL A 77 -16.18 -4.94 -11.82
N LEU A 78 -14.97 -5.23 -11.35
CA LEU A 78 -14.47 -6.61 -11.23
C LEU A 78 -15.28 -7.44 -10.24
N ILE A 79 -15.78 -6.85 -9.15
CA ILE A 79 -16.63 -7.55 -8.18
C ILE A 79 -17.99 -7.85 -8.82
N ASP A 80 -18.60 -6.88 -9.50
CA ASP A 80 -19.91 -7.03 -10.13
C ASP A 80 -19.91 -8.09 -11.24
N ILE A 81 -18.84 -8.17 -12.04
CA ILE A 81 -18.70 -9.18 -13.11
C ILE A 81 -18.53 -10.61 -12.56
N ASN A 82 -17.92 -10.76 -11.38
CA ASN A 82 -17.66 -12.08 -10.78
C ASN A 82 -18.74 -12.52 -9.76
N SER A 83 -19.77 -11.70 -9.54
CA SER A 83 -20.92 -12.01 -8.69
C SER A 83 -22.07 -12.65 -9.46
#